data_AF-Q2JSJ0-F1
#
_entry.id   AF-Q2JSJ0-F1
#
_cell.length_a   1.000
_cell.length_b   1.000
_cell.length_c   1.000
_cell.angle_alpha   90.00
_cell.angle_beta   90.00
_cell.angle_gamma   90.00
#
_symmetry.space_group_name_H-M   'P 1'
#
loop_
_entity.id
_entity.type
_entity.pdbx_description
1 polymer ?
#
loop_
_entity_poly.entity_id
_entity_poly.type
_entity_poly.pdbx_seq_one_letter_code
_entity_poly.pdbx_strand_id
1 'polypeptide(L)'
;MYQDPVETLREVVAELERLPDPSKQRELAAATAVLAGLALDRGLIRQIMRSLDMRESVIYQEWRSEALREGLEAGRKEGLQLGLQQGLQQGLQQGLQQGLQQGLQHGEATLVLRLLRRKLGSLDPALENRIWALPPSQLEALGEALLDFNSVEDLTAWLARR
;
A
#
# COMPACT_ATOMS: atom_id res chain seq x y z
N MET A 1 13.65 54.57 -20.06
CA MET A 1 14.86 53.75 -20.22
C MET A 1 14.67 52.59 -19.25
N TYR A 2 14.51 51.35 -19.75
CA TYR A 2 14.37 50.20 -18.86
C TYR A 2 15.73 49.93 -18.19
N GLN A 3 15.79 49.94 -16.86
CA GLN A 3 16.99 49.50 -16.12
C GLN A 3 17.15 47.98 -16.30
N ASP A 4 18.39 47.52 -16.36
CA ASP A 4 18.73 46.09 -16.42
C ASP A 4 18.27 45.40 -15.12
N PRO A 5 17.35 44.43 -15.16
CA PRO A 5 16.84 43.76 -13.96
C PRO A 5 17.93 43.11 -13.11
N VAL A 6 19.05 42.70 -13.71
CA VAL A 6 20.18 42.11 -12.98
C VAL A 6 20.90 43.16 -12.14
N GLU A 7 21.19 44.32 -12.73
CA GLU A 7 21.83 45.43 -12.01
C GLU A 7 20.88 46.00 -10.95
N THR A 8 19.59 46.17 -11.27
CA THR A 8 18.58 46.57 -10.28
C THR A 8 18.56 45.61 -9.09
N LEU A 9 18.61 44.29 -9.30
CA LEU A 9 18.63 43.33 -8.19
C LEU A 9 19.90 43.45 -7.34
N ARG A 10 21.08 43.67 -7.95
CA ARG A 10 22.33 43.87 -7.21
C ARG A 10 22.29 45.12 -6.35
N GLU A 11 21.78 46.22 -6.90
CA GLU A 11 21.59 47.47 -6.16
C GLU A 11 20.66 47.26 -4.97
N VAL A 12 19.51 46.61 -5.18
CA VAL A 12 18.55 46.32 -4.11
C VAL A 12 19.20 45.45 -3.02
N VAL A 13 19.95 44.40 -3.37
CA VAL A 13 20.64 43.57 -2.37
C VAL A 13 21.65 44.37 -1.56
N ALA A 14 22.44 45.24 -2.19
CA ALA A 14 23.41 46.08 -1.48
C ALA A 14 22.73 47.04 -0.49
N GLU A 15 21.55 47.57 -0.83
CA GLU A 15 20.76 48.39 0.10
C GLU A 15 20.16 47.56 1.24
N LEU A 16 19.65 46.35 0.94
CA LEU A 16 19.11 45.45 1.97
C LEU A 16 20.19 45.05 2.98
N GLU A 17 21.43 44.78 2.55
CA GLU A 17 22.56 44.44 3.44
C GLU A 17 22.93 45.57 4.41
N ARG A 18 22.64 46.83 4.06
CA ARG A 18 22.91 47.98 4.92
C ARG A 18 21.81 48.26 5.95
N LEU A 19 20.68 47.56 5.88
CA LEU A 19 19.59 47.76 6.82
C LEU A 19 19.99 47.33 8.24
N PRO A 20 19.77 48.18 9.26
CA PRO A 20 20.12 47.86 10.64
C PRO A 20 19.12 46.93 11.32
N ASP A 21 17.89 46.83 10.80
CA ASP A 21 16.80 46.02 11.35
C ASP A 21 16.76 44.65 10.62
N PRO A 22 17.18 43.56 11.29
CA PRO A 22 17.22 42.25 10.67
C PRO A 22 15.83 41.76 10.26
N SER A 23 14.77 42.09 11.00
CA SER A 23 13.42 41.64 10.66
C SER A 23 12.95 42.27 9.36
N LYS A 24 13.12 43.59 9.19
CA LYS A 24 12.80 44.28 7.94
C LYS A 24 13.65 43.79 6.77
N GLN A 25 14.94 43.52 7.01
CA GLN A 25 15.83 42.98 5.98
C GLN A 25 15.30 41.64 5.45
N ARG A 26 14.89 40.71 6.33
CA ARG A 26 14.37 39.40 5.92
C ARG A 26 13.03 39.50 5.16
N GLU A 27 12.12 40.36 5.61
CA GLU A 27 10.83 40.56 4.93
C GLU A 27 11.01 41.15 3.52
N LEU A 28 11.86 42.16 3.39
CA LEU A 28 12.14 42.75 2.08
C LEU A 28 12.93 41.79 1.19
N ALA A 29 13.86 41.01 1.73
CA ALA A 29 14.56 39.97 0.98
C ALA A 29 13.59 38.93 0.42
N ALA A 30 12.58 38.50 1.18
CA ALA A 30 11.54 37.59 0.69
C ALA A 30 10.74 38.21 -0.46
N ALA A 31 10.26 39.46 -0.30
CA ALA A 31 9.52 40.16 -1.35
C ALA A 31 10.36 40.40 -2.61
N THR A 32 11.63 40.80 -2.45
CA THR A 32 12.59 40.99 -3.55
C THR A 32 12.82 39.68 -4.30
N ALA A 33 12.95 38.54 -3.61
CA ALA A 33 13.14 37.25 -4.26
C ALA A 33 11.92 36.85 -5.12
N VAL A 34 10.71 37.14 -4.64
CA VAL A 34 9.46 36.90 -5.37
C VAL A 34 9.39 37.76 -6.63
N LEU A 35 9.67 39.06 -6.51
CA LEU A 35 9.65 39.99 -7.64
C LEU A 35 10.75 39.66 -8.66
N ALA A 36 11.97 39.36 -8.19
CA ALA A 36 13.06 38.96 -9.05
C ALA A 36 12.73 37.68 -9.82
N GLY A 37 12.00 36.74 -9.20
CA GLY A 37 11.54 35.50 -9.83
C GLY A 37 10.61 35.71 -11.04
N LEU A 38 10.02 36.90 -11.20
CA LEU A 38 9.19 37.24 -12.36
C LEU A 38 10.02 37.61 -13.60
N ALA A 39 11.28 38.00 -13.43
CA ALA A 39 12.12 38.55 -14.50
C ALA A 39 13.46 37.82 -14.68
N LEU A 40 13.94 37.09 -13.67
CA LEU A 40 15.27 36.49 -13.63
C LEU A 40 15.21 34.99 -13.32
N ASP A 41 16.23 34.26 -13.77
CA ASP A 41 16.39 32.84 -13.47
C ASP A 41 16.71 32.60 -11.97
N ARG A 42 16.20 31.49 -11.44
CA ARG A 42 16.36 31.10 -10.03
C ARG A 42 17.83 30.88 -9.64
N GLY A 43 18.68 30.43 -10.55
CA GLY A 43 20.12 30.30 -10.33
C GLY A 43 20.78 31.66 -10.12
N LEU A 44 20.45 32.63 -10.97
CA LEU A 44 20.99 34.00 -10.88
C LEU A 44 20.52 34.73 -9.62
N ILE A 45 19.23 34.62 -9.29
CA ILE A 45 18.67 35.18 -8.05
C ILE A 45 19.40 34.61 -6.83
N ARG A 46 19.59 33.28 -6.78
CA ARG A 46 20.32 32.63 -5.69
C ARG A 46 21.77 33.09 -5.60
N GLN A 47 22.42 33.33 -6.73
CA GLN A 47 23.80 33.82 -6.74
C GLN A 47 23.88 35.24 -6.17
N ILE A 48 22.98 36.13 -6.58
CA ILE A 48 22.98 37.55 -6.17
C ILE A 48 22.52 37.71 -4.72
N MET A 49 21.46 37.00 -4.31
CA MET A 49 20.85 37.11 -2.97
C MET A 49 21.43 36.12 -1.93
N ARG A 50 22.55 35.46 -2.22
CA ARG A 50 23.12 34.38 -1.38
C ARG A 50 23.41 34.76 0.09
N SER A 51 23.61 36.06 0.35
CA SER A 51 23.94 36.62 1.66
C SER A 51 22.72 36.92 2.51
N LEU A 52 21.52 36.94 1.92
CA LEU A 52 20.28 37.30 2.61
C LEU A 52 19.56 36.03 3.09
N ASP A 53 19.24 35.99 4.39
CA ASP A 53 18.33 34.97 4.93
C ASP A 53 16.89 35.47 4.83
N MET A 54 15.97 34.62 4.38
CA MET A 54 14.54 34.90 4.30
C MET A 54 13.71 33.85 5.06
N ARG A 55 14.36 32.86 5.68
CA ARG A 55 13.67 31.71 6.27
C ARG A 55 12.71 32.10 7.38
N GLU A 56 12.98 33.18 8.09
CA GLU A 56 12.11 33.68 9.17
C GLU A 56 11.08 34.71 8.71
N SER A 57 11.06 35.08 7.41
CA SER A 57 10.01 35.98 6.90
C SER A 57 8.63 35.33 7.03
N VAL A 58 7.63 36.15 7.36
CA VAL A 58 6.24 35.71 7.51
C VAL A 58 5.73 35.04 6.24
N ILE A 59 5.96 35.65 5.07
CA ILE A 59 5.46 35.09 3.80
C ILE A 59 6.15 33.77 3.45
N TYR A 60 7.44 33.64 3.76
CA TYR A 60 8.18 32.40 3.54
C TYR A 60 7.67 31.27 4.44
N GLN A 61 7.42 31.57 5.71
CA GLN A 61 6.91 30.59 6.68
C GLN A 61 5.48 30.15 6.34
N GLU A 62 4.64 31.08 5.88
CA GLU A 62 3.27 30.78 5.44
C GLU A 62 3.27 29.81 4.25
N TRP A 63 3.99 30.13 3.18
CA TRP A 63 4.09 29.24 2.01
C TRP A 63 4.72 27.90 2.35
N ARG A 64 5.74 27.88 3.20
CA ARG A 64 6.35 26.62 3.65
C ARG A 64 5.35 25.75 4.41
N SER A 65 4.54 26.37 5.27
CA SER A 65 3.50 25.69 6.04
C SER A 65 2.40 25.12 5.13
N GLU A 66 1.95 25.91 4.16
CA GLU A 66 0.97 25.50 3.15
C GLU A 66 1.49 24.36 2.29
N ALA A 67 2.69 24.49 1.72
CA ALA A 67 3.32 23.46 0.91
C ALA A 67 3.56 22.16 1.70
N LEU A 68 3.93 22.26 2.98
CA LEU A 68 4.07 21.09 3.84
C LEU A 68 2.71 20.42 4.09
N ARG A 69 1.65 21.21 4.33
CA ARG A 69 0.30 20.68 4.52
C ARG A 69 -0.19 19.96 3.27
N GLU A 70 -0.07 20.59 2.10
CA GLU A 70 -0.44 19.98 0.83
C GLU A 70 0.36 18.71 0.55
N GLY A 71 1.68 18.75 0.76
CA GLY A 71 2.55 17.59 0.57
C GLY A 71 2.20 16.43 1.50
N LEU A 72 1.89 16.71 2.77
CA LEU A 72 1.45 15.70 3.74
C LEU A 72 0.07 15.13 3.36
N GLU A 73 -0.87 15.97 2.94
CA GLU A 73 -2.18 15.52 2.51
C GLU A 73 -2.13 14.67 1.23
N ALA A 74 -1.33 15.09 0.25
CA ALA A 74 -1.10 14.33 -0.98
C ALA A 74 -0.44 12.99 -0.67
N GLY A 75 0.67 13.00 0.08
CA GLY A 75 1.37 11.78 0.48
C GLY A 75 0.50 10.82 1.29
N ARG A 76 -0.37 11.35 2.17
CA ARG A 76 -1.34 10.53 2.92
C ARG A 76 -2.38 9.90 1.99
N LYS A 77 -2.93 10.68 1.05
CA LYS A 77 -3.93 10.17 0.08
C LYS A 77 -3.33 9.07 -0.80
N GLU A 78 -2.16 9.32 -1.38
CA GLU A 78 -1.45 8.36 -2.22
C GLU A 78 -1.07 7.10 -1.43
N GLY A 79 -0.47 7.27 -0.24
CA GLY A 79 -0.08 6.15 0.62
C GLY A 79 -1.27 5.29 1.05
N LEU A 80 -2.40 5.92 1.40
CA LEU A 80 -3.63 5.20 1.74
C LEU A 80 -4.21 4.46 0.54
N GLN A 81 -4.26 5.09 -0.63
CA GLN A 81 -4.78 4.47 -1.84
C GLN A 81 -3.94 3.25 -2.25
N LEU A 82 -2.62 3.38 -2.27
CA LEU A 82 -1.70 2.28 -2.58
C LEU A 82 -1.80 1.16 -1.55
N GLY A 83 -1.80 1.51 -0.26
CA GLY A 83 -1.92 0.53 0.83
C GLY A 83 -3.24 -0.24 0.77
N LEU A 84 -4.35 0.45 0.49
CA LEU A 84 -5.66 -0.19 0.35
C LEU A 84 -5.72 -1.10 -0.87
N GLN A 85 -5.21 -0.65 -2.02
CA GLN A 85 -5.20 -1.45 -3.24
C GLN A 85 -4.38 -2.74 -3.07
N GLN A 86 -3.18 -2.62 -2.50
CA GLN A 86 -2.31 -3.78 -2.25
C GLN A 86 -2.93 -4.72 -1.20
N GLY A 87 -3.43 -4.18 -0.10
CA GLY A 87 -4.06 -4.96 0.95
C GLY A 87 -5.30 -5.70 0.46
N LEU A 88 -6.14 -5.05 -0.36
CA LEU A 88 -7.33 -5.67 -0.94
C LEU A 88 -6.95 -6.78 -1.92
N GLN A 89 -5.98 -6.52 -2.81
CA GLN A 89 -5.54 -7.51 -3.80
C GLN A 89 -4.98 -8.76 -3.11
N GLN A 90 -4.09 -8.59 -2.12
CA GLN A 90 -3.50 -9.69 -1.37
C GLN A 90 -4.55 -10.44 -0.56
N GLY A 91 -5.42 -9.71 0.16
CA GLY A 91 -6.49 -10.31 0.95
C GLY A 91 -7.48 -11.09 0.09
N LEU A 92 -7.87 -10.56 -1.06
CA LEU A 92 -8.77 -11.24 -1.99
C LEU A 92 -8.11 -12.49 -2.58
N GLN A 93 -6.85 -12.41 -3.00
CA GLN A 93 -6.13 -13.55 -3.56
C GLN A 93 -6.00 -14.69 -2.55
N GLN A 94 -5.57 -14.36 -1.33
CA GLN A 94 -5.43 -15.36 -0.26
C GLN A 94 -6.78 -15.94 0.15
N GLY A 95 -7.79 -15.09 0.35
CA GLY A 95 -9.13 -15.51 0.71
C GLY A 95 -9.79 -16.39 -0.35
N LEU A 96 -9.64 -16.03 -1.63
CA LEU A 96 -10.15 -16.84 -2.74
C LEU A 96 -9.43 -18.18 -2.85
N GLN A 97 -8.11 -18.21 -2.74
CA GLN A 97 -7.34 -19.45 -2.81
C GLN A 97 -7.71 -20.40 -1.66
N GLN A 98 -7.76 -19.90 -0.43
CA GLN A 98 -8.14 -20.69 0.73
C GLN A 98 -9.59 -21.16 0.64
N GLY A 99 -10.51 -20.26 0.28
CA GLY A 99 -11.93 -20.58 0.13
C GLY A 99 -12.18 -21.62 -0.96
N LEU A 100 -11.49 -21.51 -2.11
CA LEU A 100 -11.59 -22.50 -3.18
C LEU A 100 -11.04 -23.86 -2.75
N GLN A 101 -9.86 -23.88 -2.14
CA GLN A 101 -9.24 -25.14 -1.67
C GLN A 101 -10.11 -25.83 -0.62
N GLN A 102 -10.60 -25.08 0.37
CA GLN A 102 -11.51 -25.61 1.39
C GLN A 102 -12.82 -26.08 0.75
N GLY A 103 -13.40 -25.29 -0.16
CA GLY A 103 -14.65 -25.64 -0.84
C GLY A 103 -14.53 -26.94 -1.66
N LEU A 104 -13.42 -27.12 -2.39
CA LEU A 104 -13.15 -28.33 -3.14
C LEU A 104 -12.99 -29.55 -2.21
N GLN A 105 -12.14 -29.44 -1.19
CA GLN A 105 -11.94 -30.53 -0.21
C GLN A 105 -13.25 -30.92 0.48
N HIS A 106 -14.04 -29.94 0.92
CA HIS A 106 -15.32 -30.24 1.57
C HIS A 106 -16.32 -30.86 0.59
N GLY A 107 -16.33 -30.42 -0.67
CA GLY A 107 -17.15 -30.99 -1.73
C GLY A 107 -16.81 -32.44 -2.02
N GLU A 108 -15.52 -32.76 -2.17
CA GLU A 108 -15.01 -34.11 -2.37
C GLU A 108 -15.36 -35.03 -1.20
N ALA A 109 -15.06 -34.61 0.05
CA ALA A 109 -15.38 -35.37 1.24
C ALA A 109 -16.89 -35.64 1.35
N THR A 110 -17.73 -34.63 1.07
CA THR A 110 -19.18 -34.77 1.05
C THR A 110 -19.64 -35.81 0.04
N LEU A 111 -19.09 -35.76 -1.18
CA LEU A 111 -19.45 -36.69 -2.24
C LEU A 111 -19.04 -38.12 -1.88
N VAL A 112 -17.78 -38.31 -1.45
CA VAL A 112 -17.24 -39.61 -1.03
C VAL A 112 -18.06 -40.20 0.11
N LEU A 113 -18.38 -39.42 1.14
CA LEU A 113 -19.22 -39.87 2.25
C LEU A 113 -20.61 -40.28 1.80
N ARG A 114 -21.24 -39.53 0.90
CA ARG A 114 -22.56 -39.89 0.34
C ARG A 114 -22.51 -41.21 -0.43
N LEU A 115 -21.46 -41.44 -1.21
CA LEU A 115 -21.28 -42.68 -1.97
C LEU A 115 -21.01 -43.87 -1.05
N LEU A 116 -20.13 -43.70 -0.06
CA LEU A 116 -19.85 -44.74 0.93
C LEU A 116 -21.10 -45.10 1.73
N ARG A 117 -21.87 -44.12 2.20
CA ARG A 117 -23.14 -44.38 2.91
C ARG A 117 -24.15 -45.12 2.04
N ARG A 118 -24.21 -44.81 0.74
CA ARG A 118 -25.10 -45.48 -0.20
C ARG A 118 -24.68 -46.94 -0.45
N LYS A 119 -23.38 -47.21 -0.47
CA LYS A 119 -22.83 -48.53 -0.81
C LYS A 119 -22.67 -49.45 0.41
N LEU A 120 -22.25 -48.91 1.54
CA LEU A 120 -21.90 -49.67 2.76
C LEU A 120 -22.94 -49.51 3.88
N GLY A 121 -23.93 -48.62 3.71
CA GLY A 121 -24.94 -48.33 4.73
C GLY A 121 -24.46 -47.30 5.76
N SER A 122 -24.96 -47.39 6.99
CA SER A 122 -24.61 -46.46 8.07
C SER A 122 -23.11 -46.55 8.42
N LEU A 123 -22.42 -45.42 8.40
CA LEU A 123 -21.03 -45.32 8.84
C LEU A 123 -20.98 -44.80 10.28
N ASP A 124 -19.99 -45.27 11.03
CA ASP A 124 -19.67 -44.74 12.36
C ASP A 124 -19.20 -43.27 12.24
N PRO A 125 -19.72 -42.33 13.06
CA PRO A 125 -19.23 -40.95 13.13
C PRO A 125 -17.71 -40.80 13.22
N ALA A 126 -17.00 -41.75 13.86
CA ALA A 126 -15.54 -41.73 13.92
C ALA A 126 -14.88 -41.88 12.54
N LEU A 127 -15.43 -42.75 11.67
CA LEU A 127 -14.95 -42.91 10.30
C LEU A 127 -15.27 -41.68 9.46
N GLU A 128 -16.45 -41.10 9.66
CA GLU A 128 -16.84 -39.89 8.92
C GLU A 128 -15.93 -38.70 9.23
N ASN A 129 -15.63 -38.47 10.51
CA ASN A 129 -14.69 -37.43 10.93
C ASN A 129 -13.29 -37.65 10.37
N ARG A 130 -12.86 -38.91 10.28
CA ARG A 130 -11.57 -39.26 9.71
C ARG A 130 -11.52 -38.99 8.21
N ILE A 131 -12.61 -39.22 7.48
CA ILE A 131 -12.73 -38.89 6.06
C ILE A 131 -12.74 -37.36 5.85
N TRP A 132 -13.46 -36.60 6.69
CA TRP A 132 -13.44 -35.13 6.66
C TRP A 132 -12.03 -34.54 6.85
N ALA A 133 -11.19 -35.22 7.63
CA ALA A 133 -9.82 -34.80 7.88
C ALA A 133 -8.83 -35.23 6.77
N LEU A 134 -9.26 -36.01 5.78
CA LEU A 134 -8.37 -36.47 4.71
C LEU A 134 -7.95 -35.29 3.82
N PRO A 135 -6.68 -35.23 3.40
CA PRO A 135 -6.25 -34.27 2.38
C PRO A 135 -6.90 -34.60 1.02
N PRO A 136 -7.05 -33.63 0.11
CA PRO A 136 -7.71 -33.82 -1.19
C PRO A 136 -7.20 -35.03 -1.98
N SER A 137 -5.88 -35.21 -2.06
CA SER A 137 -5.28 -36.35 -2.78
C SER A 137 -5.67 -37.73 -2.19
N GLN A 138 -5.96 -37.80 -0.89
CA GLN A 138 -6.46 -39.04 -0.28
C GLN A 138 -7.97 -39.18 -0.47
N LEU A 139 -8.73 -38.08 -0.54
CA LEU A 139 -10.15 -38.11 -0.89
C LEU A 139 -10.37 -38.59 -2.32
N GLU A 140 -9.56 -38.12 -3.28
CA GLU A 140 -9.55 -38.60 -4.66
C GLU A 140 -9.28 -40.11 -4.72
N ALA A 141 -8.19 -40.56 -4.08
CA ALA A 141 -7.83 -41.97 -4.03
C ALA A 141 -8.89 -42.86 -3.35
N LEU A 142 -9.56 -42.33 -2.32
CA LEU A 142 -10.69 -43.01 -1.68
C LEU A 142 -11.91 -43.06 -2.61
N GLY A 143 -12.13 -42.00 -3.39
CA GLY A 143 -13.13 -41.90 -4.44
C GLY A 143 -13.05 -43.03 -5.47
N GLU A 144 -11.84 -43.42 -5.86
CA GLU A 144 -11.61 -44.54 -6.76
C GLU A 144 -11.73 -45.88 -6.02
N ALA A 145 -11.05 -46.03 -4.88
CA ALA A 145 -11.02 -47.29 -4.13
C ALA A 145 -12.39 -47.74 -3.62
N LEU A 146 -13.31 -46.80 -3.34
CA LEU A 146 -14.65 -47.15 -2.85
C LEU A 146 -15.45 -47.99 -3.86
N LEU A 147 -15.09 -47.95 -5.15
CA LEU A 147 -15.74 -48.76 -6.17
C LEU A 147 -15.51 -50.26 -5.94
N ASP A 148 -14.39 -50.64 -5.33
CA ASP A 148 -14.00 -52.02 -5.05
C ASP A 148 -14.43 -52.52 -3.66
N PHE A 149 -14.93 -51.63 -2.79
CA PHE A 149 -15.35 -52.02 -1.44
C PHE A 149 -16.59 -52.91 -1.46
N ASN A 150 -16.65 -53.89 -0.57
CA ASN A 150 -17.79 -54.76 -0.35
C ASN A 150 -18.35 -54.63 1.07
N SER A 151 -17.56 -54.11 2.01
CA SER A 151 -17.99 -53.89 3.40
C SER A 151 -17.28 -52.72 4.09
N VAL A 152 -17.70 -52.39 5.31
CA VAL A 152 -17.10 -51.33 6.13
C VAL A 152 -15.68 -51.70 6.57
N GLU A 153 -15.37 -52.99 6.66
CA GLU A 153 -14.03 -53.50 6.97
C GLU A 153 -13.01 -53.11 5.88
N ASP A 154 -13.42 -53.11 4.60
CA ASP A 154 -12.55 -52.68 3.49
C ASP A 154 -12.16 -51.20 3.63
N LEU A 155 -13.13 -50.34 3.91
CA LEU A 155 -12.91 -48.91 4.19
C LEU A 155 -11.99 -48.72 5.40
N THR A 156 -12.22 -49.46 6.48
CA THR A 156 -11.42 -49.39 7.71
C THR A 156 -9.98 -49.81 7.46
N ALA A 157 -9.78 -50.90 6.70
CA ALA A 157 -8.46 -51.38 6.30
C ALA A 157 -7.75 -50.41 5.35
N TRP A 158 -8.49 -49.77 4.44
CA TRP A 158 -7.94 -48.74 3.56
C TRP A 158 -7.44 -47.53 4.35
N LEU A 159 -8.28 -47.01 5.26
CA LEU A 159 -7.94 -45.86 6.10
C LEU A 159 -6.77 -46.16 7.05
N ALA A 160 -6.58 -47.40 7.47
CA ALA A 160 -5.47 -47.81 8.36
C ALA A 160 -4.10 -47.88 7.67
N ARG A 161 -4.05 -47.88 6.34
CA ARG A 161 -2.80 -47.95 5.55
C ARG A 161 -2.22 -46.57 5.19
N ARG A 162 -2.84 -45.49 5.66
CA ARG A 162 -2.53 -44.08 5.37
C ARG A 162 -2.38 -43.31 6.67
#